data_AF-A0A2V0RL24-F1
#
_entry.id   AF-A0A2V0RL24-F1
#
_cell.length_a   1.000
_cell.length_b   1.000
_cell.length_c   1.000
_cell.angle_alpha   90.00
_cell.angle_beta   90.00
_cell.angle_gamma   90.00
#
_symmetry.space_group_name_H-M   'P 1'
#
loop_
_entity.id
_entity.type
_entity.pdbx_description
1 polymer ?
#
loop_
_entity_poly.entity_id
_entity_poly.type
_entity_poly.pdbx_seq_one_letter_code
_entity_poly.pdbx_strand_id
1 'polypeptide(L)'
;MEPINLDSKIFRAWNDFNKVSIKKIPDAATFQKLISLSPKIRSWYQDWSFNNSAFSQMPSSFKEHGVTPAKWEEIASRLPEINLARKESSARIEVKAKEFSVMIENEQMALAEKLAKLENEYVKILKINITCLPIEDQLEILSKPEEDRENVEKIKLEALRTKLLKDLADGDFVDPFIFGDFKDLLS
;
A
#
# COMPACT_ATOMS: atom_id res chain seq x y z
N MET A 1 54.83 21.90 31.26
CA MET A 1 53.37 22.16 31.36
C MET A 1 52.71 21.17 30.42
N GLU A 2 51.91 20.23 30.93
CA GLU A 2 51.14 19.34 30.06
C GLU A 2 50.07 20.14 29.32
N PRO A 3 49.82 19.87 28.02
CA PRO A 3 48.81 20.57 27.25
C PRO A 3 47.42 20.25 27.81
N ILE A 4 46.62 21.30 28.05
CA ILE A 4 45.23 21.18 28.52
C ILE A 4 44.43 20.45 27.44
N ASN A 5 43.93 19.25 27.74
CA ASN A 5 43.05 18.51 26.86
C ASN A 5 41.66 19.18 26.85
N LEU A 6 41.42 19.99 25.81
CA LEU A 6 40.18 20.74 25.57
C LEU A 6 38.95 19.83 25.39
N ASP A 7 39.13 18.55 25.09
CA ASP A 7 38.05 17.56 24.96
C ASP A 7 37.75 16.80 26.27
N SER A 8 38.47 17.11 27.35
CA SER A 8 38.23 16.44 28.63
C SER A 8 36.82 16.73 29.16
N LYS A 9 36.18 15.70 29.73
CA LYS A 9 34.86 15.81 30.37
C LYS A 9 34.83 16.91 31.45
N ILE A 10 35.95 17.12 32.12
CA ILE A 10 36.15 18.15 33.14
C ILE A 10 36.18 19.55 32.54
N PHE A 11 36.85 19.76 31.42
CA PHE A 11 36.86 21.05 30.74
C PHE A 11 35.46 21.47 30.27
N ARG A 12 34.69 20.52 29.70
CA ARG A 12 33.29 20.75 29.31
C ARG A 12 32.40 21.09 30.50
N ALA A 13 32.51 20.32 31.58
CA ALA A 13 31.77 20.58 32.82
C ALA A 13 32.10 21.96 33.42
N TRP A 14 33.38 22.33 33.44
CA TRP A 14 33.83 23.64 33.91
C TRP A 14 33.23 24.77 33.07
N ASN A 15 33.25 24.64 31.74
CA ASN A 15 32.69 25.65 30.85
C ASN A 15 31.18 25.83 31.08
N ASP A 16 30.44 24.73 31.20
CA ASP A 16 28.98 24.77 31.44
C ASP A 16 28.65 25.28 32.85
N PHE A 17 29.41 24.88 33.87
CA PHE A 17 29.30 25.44 35.21
C PHE A 17 29.46 26.96 35.18
N ASN A 18 30.47 27.46 34.49
CA ASN A 18 30.73 28.88 34.35
C ASN A 18 29.68 29.62 33.51
N LYS A 19 28.87 28.95 32.68
CA LYS A 19 27.74 29.62 32.01
C LYS A 19 26.59 29.88 32.97
N VAL A 20 26.32 28.94 33.88
CA VAL A 20 25.14 28.98 34.76
C VAL A 20 25.43 29.52 36.16
N SER A 21 26.67 29.45 36.62
CA SER A 21 27.07 29.90 37.96
C SER A 21 27.34 31.41 38.01
N ILE A 22 26.91 32.04 39.10
CA ILE A 22 27.26 33.44 39.43
C ILE A 22 28.74 33.54 39.82
N LYS A 23 29.28 32.52 40.50
CA LYS A 23 30.69 32.46 40.89
C LYS A 23 31.48 31.71 39.82
N LYS A 24 32.26 32.45 39.03
CA LYS A 24 33.12 31.87 38.00
C LYS A 24 34.35 31.23 38.62
N ILE A 25 34.72 30.07 38.12
CA ILE A 25 35.94 29.36 38.51
C ILE A 25 36.99 29.61 37.43
N PRO A 26 38.20 30.05 37.78
CA PRO A 26 39.17 30.62 36.83
C PRO A 26 39.66 29.60 35.79
N ASP A 27 39.78 28.33 36.16
CA ASP A 27 40.31 27.30 35.29
C ASP A 27 39.75 25.90 35.64
N ALA A 28 39.86 24.98 34.69
CA ALA A 28 39.35 23.61 34.81
C ALA A 28 40.09 22.78 35.88
N ALA A 29 41.36 23.07 36.19
CA ALA A 29 42.10 22.35 37.23
C ALA A 29 41.65 22.77 38.63
N THR A 30 41.34 24.05 38.82
CA THR A 30 40.70 24.57 40.04
C THR A 30 39.29 23.99 40.18
N PHE A 31 38.53 23.90 39.09
CA PHE A 31 37.23 23.22 39.08
C PHE A 31 37.33 21.76 39.51
N GLN A 32 38.30 21.03 38.97
CA GLN A 32 38.56 19.63 39.32
C GLN A 32 38.83 19.45 40.82
N LYS A 33 39.67 20.32 41.40
CA LYS A 33 39.95 20.30 42.84
C LYS A 33 38.69 20.59 43.66
N LEU A 34 37.86 21.53 43.20
CA LEU A 34 36.61 21.91 43.86
C LEU A 34 35.55 20.82 43.85
N ILE A 35 35.48 19.96 42.82
CA ILE A 35 34.64 18.76 42.83
C ILE A 35 35.00 17.85 44.01
N SER A 36 36.28 17.71 44.31
CA SER A 36 36.75 16.89 45.44
C SER A 36 36.51 17.55 46.79
N LEU A 37 36.61 18.88 46.88
CA LEU A 37 36.58 19.60 48.17
C LEU A 37 35.19 20.11 48.56
N SER A 38 34.32 20.41 47.60
CA SER A 38 33.00 21.01 47.85
C SER A 38 31.87 20.02 47.55
N PRO A 39 31.08 19.60 48.56
CA PRO A 39 29.94 18.71 48.33
C PRO A 39 28.92 19.24 47.32
N LYS A 40 28.70 20.57 47.31
CA LYS A 40 27.77 21.21 46.37
C LYS A 40 28.24 21.14 44.92
N ILE A 41 29.53 21.43 44.68
CA ILE A 41 30.10 21.37 43.33
C ILE A 41 30.21 19.91 42.86
N ARG A 42 30.50 18.99 43.78
CA ARG A 42 30.46 17.55 43.51
C ARG A 42 29.09 17.07 43.04
N SER A 43 28.04 17.41 43.79
CA SER A 43 26.67 17.04 43.45
C SER A 43 26.29 17.58 42.07
N TRP A 44 26.55 18.87 41.83
CA TRP A 44 26.30 19.47 40.52
C TRP A 44 27.06 18.76 39.39
N TYR A 45 28.33 18.43 39.59
CA TYR A 45 29.13 17.73 38.58
C TYR A 45 28.60 16.32 38.30
N GLN A 46 28.14 15.60 39.33
CA GLN A 46 27.53 14.28 39.18
C GLN A 46 26.25 14.36 38.34
N ASP A 47 25.38 15.32 38.65
CA ASP A 47 24.13 15.56 37.91
C ASP A 47 24.41 15.97 36.45
N TRP A 48 25.33 16.92 36.24
CA TRP A 48 25.75 17.35 34.89
C TRP A 48 26.36 16.18 34.11
N SER A 49 27.22 15.40 34.75
CA SER A 49 27.89 14.25 34.14
C SER A 49 26.90 13.20 33.67
N PHE A 50 25.91 12.88 34.52
CA PHE A 50 24.85 11.93 34.21
C PHE A 50 23.98 12.41 33.04
N ASN A 51 23.52 13.66 33.10
CA ASN A 51 22.70 14.27 32.05
C ASN A 51 23.45 14.37 30.71
N ASN A 52 24.74 14.71 30.75
CA ASN A 52 25.56 14.82 29.53
C ASN A 52 25.87 13.45 28.93
N SER A 53 26.01 12.38 29.73
CA SER A 53 26.10 11.01 29.18
C SER A 53 24.82 10.60 28.46
N ALA A 54 23.64 10.85 29.05
CA ALA A 54 22.37 10.57 28.39
C ALA A 54 22.22 11.38 27.08
N PHE A 55 22.62 12.65 27.08
CA PHE A 55 22.64 13.48 25.87
C PHE A 55 23.61 12.98 24.81
N SER A 56 24.79 12.47 25.19
CA SER A 56 25.79 11.95 24.24
C SER A 56 25.31 10.71 23.49
N GLN A 57 24.50 9.87 24.13
CA GLN A 57 23.93 8.65 23.55
C GLN A 57 22.61 8.89 22.80
N MET A 58 22.00 10.07 22.96
CA MET A 58 20.79 10.45 22.25
C MET A 58 21.08 10.69 20.75
N PRO A 59 20.31 10.05 19.83
CA PRO A 59 20.42 10.29 18.40
C PRO A 59 20.19 11.76 18.04
N SER A 60 20.86 12.23 16.98
CA SER A 60 20.80 13.62 16.52
C SER A 60 19.37 14.08 16.19
N SER A 61 18.55 13.20 15.63
CA SER A 61 17.15 13.50 15.32
C SER A 61 16.33 13.88 16.56
N PHE A 62 16.56 13.23 17.70
CA PHE A 62 15.87 13.57 18.94
C PHE A 62 16.37 14.92 19.50
N LYS A 63 17.65 15.23 19.34
CA LYS A 63 18.23 16.55 19.69
C LYS A 63 17.60 17.67 18.87
N GLU A 64 17.47 17.48 17.57
CA GLU A 64 16.86 18.44 16.64
C GLU A 64 15.38 18.70 16.95
N HIS A 65 14.67 17.72 17.49
CA HIS A 65 13.28 17.83 17.92
C HIS A 65 13.14 18.37 19.36
N GLY A 66 14.23 18.88 19.97
CA GLY A 66 14.19 19.51 21.28
C GLY A 66 13.99 18.53 22.45
N VAL A 67 14.24 17.24 22.25
CA VAL A 67 14.10 16.23 23.31
C VAL A 67 15.17 16.44 24.37
N THR A 68 14.75 16.56 25.62
CA THR A 68 15.67 16.73 26.75
C THR A 68 16.33 15.40 27.12
N PRO A 69 17.52 15.41 27.75
CA PRO A 69 18.18 14.18 28.21
C PRO A 69 17.29 13.32 29.13
N ALA A 70 16.55 13.94 30.04
CA ALA A 70 15.63 13.25 30.94
C ALA A 70 14.48 12.56 30.17
N LYS A 71 13.94 13.22 29.13
CA LYS A 71 12.89 12.61 28.30
C LYS A 71 13.44 11.50 27.40
N TRP A 72 14.68 11.63 26.94
CA TRP A 72 15.36 10.58 26.20
C TRP A 72 15.56 9.31 27.04
N GLU A 73 15.93 9.42 28.30
CA GLU A 73 16.11 8.27 29.19
C GLU A 73 14.79 7.49 29.37
N GLU A 74 13.68 8.21 29.57
CA GLU A 74 12.34 7.62 29.61
C GLU A 74 12.02 6.88 28.31
N ILE A 75 12.29 7.49 27.15
CA ILE A 75 12.07 6.86 25.83
C ILE A 75 12.99 5.64 25.66
N ALA A 76 14.27 5.77 26.01
CA ALA A 76 15.29 4.75 25.87
C ALA A 76 14.93 3.49 26.66
N SER A 77 14.40 3.67 27.87
CA SER A 77 13.91 2.56 28.70
C SER A 77 12.77 1.77 28.05
N ARG A 78 11.97 2.42 27.20
CA ARG A 78 10.81 1.82 26.50
C ARG A 78 11.10 1.42 25.06
N LEU A 79 12.31 1.67 24.55
CA LEU A 79 12.69 1.28 23.19
C LEU A 79 12.47 -0.21 22.88
N PRO A 80 12.75 -1.17 23.79
CA PRO A 80 12.47 -2.58 23.53
C PRO A 80 10.98 -2.84 23.25
N GLU A 81 10.09 -2.23 24.03
CA GLU A 81 8.63 -2.35 23.84
C GLU A 81 8.19 -1.69 22.53
N ILE A 82 8.71 -0.49 22.24
CA ILE A 82 8.41 0.23 20.99
C ILE A 82 8.86 -0.59 19.78
N ASN A 83 10.04 -1.19 19.84
CA ASN A 83 10.59 -2.01 18.76
C ASN A 83 9.79 -3.32 18.58
N LEU A 84 9.36 -3.94 19.68
CA LEU A 84 8.49 -5.12 19.63
C LEU A 84 7.14 -4.77 18.99
N ALA A 85 6.48 -3.71 19.46
CA ALA A 85 5.21 -3.24 18.91
C ALA A 85 5.32 -2.88 17.41
N ARG A 86 6.44 -2.25 17.00
CA ARG A 86 6.73 -1.98 15.58
C ARG A 86 6.87 -3.27 14.78
N LYS A 87 7.63 -4.25 15.28
CA LYS A 87 7.82 -5.54 14.62
C LYS A 87 6.50 -6.27 14.43
N GLU A 88 5.68 -6.34 15.47
CA GLU A 88 4.36 -6.96 15.41
C GLU A 88 3.41 -6.22 14.44
N SER A 89 3.44 -4.89 14.46
CA SER A 89 2.66 -4.08 13.53
C SER A 89 3.08 -4.31 12.08
N SER A 90 4.39 -4.35 11.81
CA SER A 90 4.90 -4.65 10.47
C SER A 90 4.50 -6.04 10.00
N ALA A 91 4.57 -7.05 10.89
CA ALA A 91 4.13 -8.41 10.55
C ALA A 91 2.62 -8.45 10.22
N ARG A 92 1.78 -7.75 10.98
CA ARG A 92 0.34 -7.64 10.68
C ARG A 92 0.08 -6.93 9.35
N ILE A 93 0.83 -5.87 9.05
CA ILE A 93 0.72 -5.15 7.78
C ILE A 93 1.12 -6.07 6.61
N GLU A 94 2.18 -6.85 6.77
CA GLU A 94 2.63 -7.80 5.74
C GLU A 94 1.58 -8.89 5.45
N VAL A 95 0.96 -9.45 6.50
CA VAL A 95 -0.14 -10.42 6.35
C VAL A 95 -1.30 -9.80 5.57
N LYS A 96 -1.76 -8.60 5.98
CA LYS A 96 -2.85 -7.92 5.27
C LYS A 96 -2.49 -7.56 3.83
N ALA A 97 -1.25 -7.15 3.57
CA ALA A 97 -0.80 -6.85 2.22
C ALA A 97 -0.86 -8.09 1.31
N LYS A 98 -0.49 -9.26 1.83
CA LYS A 98 -0.64 -10.54 1.10
C LYS A 98 -2.10 -10.89 0.85
N GLU A 99 -2.97 -10.73 1.84
CA GLU A 99 -4.42 -10.94 1.69
C GLU A 99 -5.01 -10.04 0.59
N PHE A 100 -4.64 -8.76 0.57
CA PHE A 100 -5.08 -7.84 -0.48
C PHE A 100 -4.53 -8.21 -1.86
N SER A 101 -3.28 -8.65 -1.96
CA SER A 101 -2.71 -9.12 -3.24
C SER A 101 -3.51 -10.28 -3.82
N VAL A 102 -3.82 -11.28 -2.98
CA VAL A 102 -4.60 -12.45 -3.39
C VAL A 102 -6.03 -12.07 -3.78
N MET A 103 -6.66 -11.14 -3.06
CA MET A 103 -7.98 -10.64 -3.40
C MET A 103 -7.99 -9.98 -4.78
N ILE A 104 -7.01 -9.11 -5.06
CA ILE A 104 -6.87 -8.44 -6.36
C ILE A 104 -6.65 -9.45 -7.49
N GLU A 105 -5.79 -10.44 -7.29
CA GLU A 105 -5.53 -11.49 -8.28
C GLU A 105 -6.81 -12.29 -8.60
N ASN A 106 -7.58 -12.66 -7.56
CA ASN A 106 -8.85 -13.37 -7.75
C ASN A 106 -9.89 -12.53 -8.49
N GLU A 107 -10.00 -11.24 -8.15
CA GLU A 107 -10.91 -10.32 -8.86
C GLU A 107 -10.50 -10.12 -10.32
N GLN A 108 -9.20 -10.02 -10.60
CA GLN A 108 -8.67 -9.93 -11.96
C GLN A 108 -8.98 -11.18 -12.77
N MET A 109 -8.78 -12.38 -12.20
CA MET A 109 -9.13 -13.64 -12.87
C MET A 109 -10.63 -13.74 -13.16
N ALA A 110 -11.48 -13.40 -12.18
CA ALA A 110 -12.93 -13.41 -12.36
C ALA A 110 -13.40 -12.40 -13.43
N LEU A 111 -12.78 -11.24 -13.51
CA LEU A 111 -13.03 -10.26 -14.57
C LEU A 111 -12.56 -10.79 -15.92
N ALA A 112 -11.38 -11.39 -16.00
CA ALA A 112 -10.84 -11.98 -17.23
C ALA A 112 -11.75 -13.09 -17.77
N GLU A 113 -12.28 -13.95 -16.90
CA GLU A 113 -13.24 -14.99 -17.30
C GLU A 113 -14.54 -14.39 -17.86
N LYS A 114 -15.07 -13.35 -17.20
CA LYS A 114 -16.25 -12.62 -17.71
C LYS A 114 -16.00 -11.98 -19.06
N LEU A 115 -14.84 -11.36 -19.26
CA LEU A 115 -14.44 -10.77 -20.53
C LEU A 115 -14.32 -11.83 -21.62
N ALA A 116 -13.66 -12.96 -21.34
CA ALA A 116 -13.52 -14.06 -22.29
C ALA A 116 -14.88 -14.65 -22.69
N LYS A 117 -15.82 -14.77 -21.75
CA LYS A 117 -17.20 -15.21 -22.03
C LYS A 117 -17.90 -14.22 -22.96
N LEU A 118 -17.84 -12.92 -22.63
CA LEU A 118 -18.45 -11.86 -23.43
C LEU A 118 -17.86 -11.82 -24.85
N GLU A 119 -16.53 -11.90 -24.99
CA GLU A 119 -15.83 -11.96 -26.28
C GLU A 119 -16.30 -13.15 -27.12
N ASN A 120 -16.47 -14.32 -26.52
CA ASN A 120 -17.00 -15.50 -27.20
C ASN A 120 -18.44 -15.26 -27.69
N GLU A 121 -19.30 -14.68 -26.87
CA GLU A 121 -20.68 -14.33 -27.24
C GLU A 121 -20.72 -13.32 -28.41
N TYR A 122 -19.86 -12.29 -28.40
CA TYR A 122 -19.70 -11.37 -29.53
C TYR A 122 -19.23 -12.08 -30.81
N VAL A 123 -18.27 -13.00 -30.70
CA VAL A 123 -17.80 -13.78 -31.85
C VAL A 123 -18.92 -14.64 -32.43
N LYS A 124 -19.81 -15.20 -31.61
CA LYS A 124 -21.01 -15.92 -32.09
C LYS A 124 -21.94 -15.00 -32.86
N ILE A 125 -22.19 -13.78 -32.37
CA ILE A 125 -23.02 -12.77 -33.06
C ILE A 125 -22.38 -12.30 -34.38
N LEU A 126 -21.06 -12.29 -34.49
CA LEU A 126 -20.41 -11.97 -35.76
C LEU A 126 -20.54 -13.11 -36.78
N LYS A 127 -20.57 -14.37 -36.32
CA LYS A 127 -20.57 -15.58 -37.15
C LYS A 127 -21.96 -16.05 -37.62
N ILE A 128 -23.05 -15.45 -37.15
CA ILE A 128 -24.40 -15.84 -37.58
C ILE A 128 -24.56 -15.74 -39.09
N ASN A 129 -25.31 -16.70 -39.63
CA ASN A 129 -25.58 -16.89 -41.05
C ASN A 129 -27.05 -17.32 -41.22
N ILE A 130 -27.46 -17.62 -42.46
CA ILE A 130 -28.85 -17.96 -42.80
C ILE A 130 -29.45 -19.10 -41.95
N THR A 131 -28.65 -20.09 -41.52
CA THR A 131 -29.16 -21.24 -40.73
C THR A 131 -29.58 -20.86 -39.31
N CYS A 132 -29.14 -19.70 -38.84
CA CYS A 132 -29.47 -19.16 -37.52
C CYS A 132 -30.76 -18.33 -37.53
N LEU A 133 -31.34 -18.07 -38.71
CA LEU A 133 -32.63 -17.42 -38.83
C LEU A 133 -33.77 -18.42 -38.54
N PRO A 134 -34.95 -17.95 -38.11
CA PRO A 134 -36.16 -18.77 -38.07
C PRO A 134 -36.46 -19.43 -39.42
N ILE A 135 -37.09 -20.60 -39.41
CA ILE A 135 -37.40 -21.35 -40.64
C ILE A 135 -38.25 -20.51 -41.59
N GLU A 136 -39.17 -19.70 -41.06
CA GLU A 136 -40.02 -18.80 -41.83
C GLU A 136 -39.19 -17.78 -42.64
N ASP A 137 -38.16 -17.20 -42.01
CA ASP A 137 -37.27 -16.25 -42.65
C ASP A 137 -36.35 -16.93 -43.68
N GLN A 138 -35.87 -18.15 -43.38
CA GLN A 138 -35.09 -18.94 -44.34
C GLN A 138 -35.90 -19.25 -45.60
N LEU A 139 -37.16 -19.68 -45.44
CA LEU A 139 -38.07 -19.96 -46.54
C LEU A 139 -38.43 -18.68 -47.30
N GLU A 140 -38.63 -17.56 -46.61
CA GLU A 140 -38.86 -16.27 -47.24
C GLU A 140 -37.69 -15.90 -48.16
N ILE A 141 -36.45 -15.99 -47.68
CA ILE A 141 -35.25 -15.71 -48.49
C ILE A 141 -35.20 -16.63 -49.71
N LEU A 142 -35.38 -17.94 -49.53
CA LEU A 142 -35.33 -18.90 -50.64
C LEU A 142 -36.44 -18.69 -51.67
N SER A 143 -37.59 -18.15 -51.26
CA SER A 143 -38.71 -17.83 -52.15
C SER A 143 -38.51 -16.58 -53.02
N LYS A 144 -37.53 -15.73 -52.70
CA LYS A 144 -37.23 -14.52 -53.50
C LYS A 144 -36.46 -14.84 -54.79
N PRO A 145 -36.59 -14.00 -55.84
CA PRO A 145 -35.72 -14.05 -57.01
C PRO A 145 -34.24 -13.95 -56.61
N GLU A 146 -33.36 -14.63 -57.34
CA GLU A 146 -31.93 -14.76 -57.00
C GLU A 146 -31.24 -13.40 -56.83
N GLU A 147 -31.64 -12.41 -57.63
CA GLU A 147 -31.15 -11.03 -57.60
C GLU A 147 -31.48 -10.28 -56.30
N ASP A 148 -32.55 -10.66 -55.59
CA ASP A 148 -33.02 -10.01 -54.37
C ASP A 148 -32.61 -10.76 -53.08
N ARG A 149 -32.20 -12.03 -53.19
CA ARG A 149 -31.94 -12.91 -52.02
C ARG A 149 -30.88 -12.34 -51.09
N GLU A 150 -29.77 -11.85 -51.65
CA GLU A 150 -28.65 -11.33 -50.88
C GLU A 150 -29.06 -10.11 -50.02
N ASN A 151 -29.86 -9.20 -50.59
CA ASN A 151 -30.34 -8.03 -49.87
C ASN A 151 -31.31 -8.42 -48.74
N VAL A 152 -32.23 -9.35 -49.01
CA VAL A 152 -33.20 -9.82 -48.00
C VAL A 152 -32.49 -10.59 -46.88
N GLU A 153 -31.54 -11.46 -47.22
CA GLU A 153 -30.69 -12.16 -46.26
C GLU A 153 -29.95 -11.16 -45.35
N LYS A 154 -29.30 -10.17 -45.94
CA LYS A 154 -28.56 -9.15 -45.19
C LYS A 154 -29.45 -8.42 -44.19
N ILE A 155 -30.63 -7.97 -44.60
CA ILE A 155 -31.58 -7.25 -43.73
C ILE A 155 -32.00 -8.14 -42.55
N LYS A 156 -32.34 -9.40 -42.82
CA LYS A 156 -32.79 -10.35 -41.79
C LYS A 156 -31.65 -10.68 -40.81
N LEU A 157 -30.43 -10.90 -41.30
CA LEU A 157 -29.26 -11.13 -40.45
C LEU A 157 -28.87 -9.91 -39.61
N GLU A 158 -29.00 -8.70 -40.14
CA GLU A 158 -28.79 -7.46 -39.39
C GLU A 158 -29.83 -7.27 -38.28
N ALA A 159 -31.10 -7.60 -38.55
CA ALA A 159 -32.16 -7.61 -37.54
C ALA A 159 -31.86 -8.62 -36.42
N LEU A 160 -31.41 -9.84 -36.78
CA LEU A 160 -31.01 -10.86 -35.82
C LEU A 160 -29.80 -10.42 -34.98
N ARG A 161 -28.76 -9.83 -35.60
CA ARG A 161 -27.59 -9.26 -34.88
C ARG A 161 -28.04 -8.23 -33.85
N THR A 162 -28.90 -7.31 -34.25
CA THR A 162 -29.40 -6.23 -33.38
C THR A 162 -30.16 -6.80 -32.19
N LYS A 163 -30.99 -7.83 -32.42
CA LYS A 163 -31.70 -8.54 -31.35
C LYS A 163 -30.72 -9.22 -30.38
N LEU A 164 -29.79 -10.02 -30.89
CA LEU A 164 -28.83 -10.76 -30.05
C LEU A 164 -27.90 -9.83 -29.26
N LEU A 165 -27.52 -8.67 -29.81
CA LEU A 165 -26.75 -7.65 -29.09
C LEU A 165 -27.55 -7.07 -27.93
N LYS A 166 -28.86 -6.89 -28.10
CA LYS A 166 -29.75 -6.44 -27.04
C LYS A 166 -29.92 -7.53 -25.98
N ASP A 167 -30.17 -8.77 -26.39
CA ASP A 167 -30.30 -9.91 -25.47
C ASP A 167 -29.00 -10.12 -24.66
N LEU A 168 -27.83 -9.90 -25.27
CA LEU A 168 -26.53 -9.91 -24.60
C LEU A 168 -26.39 -8.79 -23.56
N ALA A 169 -26.87 -7.58 -23.85
CA ALA A 169 -26.86 -6.47 -22.91
C ALA A 169 -27.83 -6.69 -21.73
N ASP A 170 -28.97 -7.33 -22.00
CA ASP A 170 -30.01 -7.61 -21.01
C ASP A 170 -29.70 -8.88 -20.17
N GLY A 171 -28.73 -9.70 -20.60
CA GLY A 171 -28.30 -10.92 -19.91
C GLY A 171 -29.07 -12.19 -20.30
N ASP A 172 -29.92 -12.09 -21.32
CA ASP A 172 -30.80 -13.16 -21.83
C ASP A 172 -30.26 -13.76 -23.15
N PHE A 173 -28.95 -13.68 -23.40
CA PHE A 173 -28.33 -14.17 -24.63
C PHE A 173 -28.56 -15.67 -24.82
N VAL A 174 -29.23 -16.02 -25.92
CA VAL A 174 -29.42 -17.40 -26.37
C VAL A 174 -28.48 -17.68 -27.54
N ASP A 175 -27.74 -18.78 -27.46
CA ASP A 175 -26.82 -19.17 -28.52
C ASP A 175 -27.57 -19.46 -29.83
N PRO A 176 -27.36 -18.69 -30.91
CA PRO A 176 -28.08 -18.84 -32.17
C PRO A 176 -27.66 -20.08 -32.98
N PHE A 177 -26.63 -20.81 -32.55
CA PHE A 177 -26.17 -22.06 -33.17
C PHE A 177 -26.74 -23.31 -32.48
N ILE A 178 -27.40 -23.15 -31.32
CA ILE A 178 -28.11 -24.24 -30.68
C ILE A 178 -29.51 -24.30 -31.30
N PHE A 179 -29.70 -25.23 -32.23
CA PHE A 179 -31.04 -25.64 -32.64
C PHE A 179 -31.79 -26.09 -31.39
N GLY A 180 -32.98 -25.55 -31.14
CA GLY A 180 -33.80 -25.85 -29.96
C GLY A 180 -33.86 -27.35 -29.66
N ASP A 181 -34.03 -27.70 -28.39
CA ASP A 181 -34.08 -29.09 -27.93
C ASP A 181 -35.07 -29.86 -28.82
N PHE A 182 -34.57 -30.87 -29.57
CA PHE A 182 -35.35 -31.63 -30.56
C PHE A 182 -36.62 -32.28 -29.97
N LYS A 183 -36.76 -32.26 -28.65
CA LYS A 183 -37.96 -32.68 -27.92
C LYS A 183 -39.18 -31.82 -28.23
N ASP A 184 -39.03 -30.53 -28.48
CA ASP A 184 -40.16 -29.62 -28.78
C ASP A 184 -40.66 -29.77 -30.23
N LEU A 185 -39.92 -30.48 -31.10
CA LEU A 185 -40.30 -30.79 -32.47
C LEU A 185 -41.09 -32.11 -32.60
N LEU A 186 -41.26 -32.86 -31.51
CA LEU A 186 -41.92 -34.18 -31.47
C LEU A 186 -43.21 -34.21 -30.63
N SER A 187 -43.68 -33.06 -30.15
CA SER A 187 -44.98 -32.88 -29.49
C SER A 187 -46.01 -32.25 -30.42
#